data_AF-Q67LQ5-F1
#
_entry.id   AF-Q67LQ5-F1
#
_cell.length_a   1.000
_cell.length_b   1.000
_cell.length_c   1.000
_cell.angle_alpha   90.00
_cell.angle_beta   90.00
_cell.angle_gamma   90.00
#
_symmetry.space_group_name_H-M   'P 1'
#
loop_
_entity.id
_entity.type
_entity.pdbx_description
1 polymer ?
#
loop_
_entity_poly.entity_id
_entity_poly.type
_entity_poly.pdbx_seq_one_letter_code
_entity_poly.pdbx_strand_id
1 'polypeptide(L)'
;MYRSLLDLMLSPPWPAPDDGSQLTPQWGEDERFLTLRFRTAGLDPKSIRVEVGPTAVSVSGYRTHEERVEARGYFRASSSMSAVRRTFGLPCLVVPGAASVRWRSDDELEVRLQKA
;
A
#
# COMPACT_ATOMS: atom_id res chain seq x y z
N MET A 1 19.01 33.29 -32.33
CA MET A 1 17.77 33.21 -31.54
C MET A 1 18.07 32.43 -30.27
N TYR A 2 18.07 33.12 -29.13
CA TYR A 2 18.42 32.54 -27.83
C TYR A 2 17.21 31.77 -27.27
N ARG A 3 17.38 30.46 -27.01
CA ARG A 3 16.41 29.69 -26.24
C ARG A 3 16.57 30.07 -24.77
N SER A 4 15.50 30.60 -24.19
CA SER A 4 15.46 31.12 -22.82
C SER A 4 15.54 29.98 -21.80
N LEU A 5 16.34 30.15 -20.74
CA LEU A 5 16.48 29.20 -19.62
C LEU A 5 15.15 28.94 -18.86
N LEU A 6 14.11 29.73 -19.13
CA LEU A 6 12.78 29.59 -18.56
C LEU A 6 11.97 28.42 -19.14
N ASP A 7 12.35 27.87 -20.30
CA ASP A 7 11.67 26.73 -20.91
C ASP A 7 11.96 25.39 -20.21
N LEU A 8 12.99 25.33 -19.35
CA LEU A 8 13.32 24.12 -18.57
C LEU A 8 12.55 24.02 -17.24
N MET A 9 11.84 25.07 -16.82
CA MET A 9 11.11 25.10 -15.54
C MET A 9 9.62 24.78 -15.66
N LEU A 10 9.12 24.52 -16.87
CA LEU A 10 7.72 24.15 -17.14
C LEU A 10 7.58 22.67 -17.51
N SER A 11 8.41 21.81 -16.91
CA SER A 11 8.00 20.41 -16.84
C SER A 11 6.89 20.33 -15.79
N PRO A 12 5.67 19.87 -16.14
CA PRO A 12 4.69 19.53 -15.10
C PRO A 12 5.37 18.55 -14.13
N PRO A 13 5.07 18.60 -12.81
CA PRO A 13 5.50 17.53 -11.95
C PRO A 13 4.96 16.26 -12.59
N TRP A 14 5.86 15.36 -13.00
CA TRP A 14 5.48 14.04 -13.46
C TRP A 14 4.37 13.57 -12.51
N PRO A 15 3.21 13.08 -13.02
CA PRO A 15 2.42 12.27 -12.14
C PRO A 15 3.40 11.22 -11.62
N ALA A 16 3.59 11.18 -10.29
CA ALA A 16 4.24 10.05 -9.67
C ALA A 16 3.65 8.83 -10.36
N PRO A 17 4.44 7.83 -10.80
CA PRO A 17 3.84 6.60 -11.25
C PRO A 17 2.83 6.25 -10.17
N ASP A 18 1.55 6.26 -10.54
CA ASP A 18 0.51 5.63 -9.76
C ASP A 18 0.94 4.18 -9.85
N ASP A 19 1.85 3.83 -8.95
CA ASP A 19 2.51 2.54 -8.93
C ASP A 19 1.36 1.64 -8.52
N GLY A 20 0.73 1.09 -9.55
CA GLY A 20 -0.48 0.28 -9.56
C GLY A 20 -0.34 -1.02 -8.77
N SER A 21 0.47 -1.02 -7.73
CA SER A 21 0.30 -1.84 -6.54
C SER A 21 -0.96 -1.39 -5.80
N GLN A 22 -2.09 -1.44 -6.49
CA GLN A 22 -3.39 -1.45 -5.86
C GLN A 22 -3.35 -2.67 -4.92
N LEU A 23 -3.33 -2.42 -3.60
CA LEU A 23 -3.53 -3.47 -2.59
C LEU A 23 -4.88 -4.10 -2.93
N THR A 24 -4.89 -5.13 -3.76
CA THR A 24 -6.11 -5.73 -4.26
C THR A 24 -6.46 -6.84 -3.29
N PRO A 25 -7.54 -6.67 -2.52
CA PRO A 25 -7.91 -7.65 -1.52
C PRO A 25 -8.44 -8.91 -2.23
N GLN A 26 -7.95 -10.06 -1.83
CA GLN A 26 -8.58 -11.34 -2.13
C GLN A 26 -9.47 -11.71 -0.95
N TRP A 27 -10.72 -12.06 -1.25
CA TRP A 27 -11.70 -12.44 -0.25
C TRP A 27 -11.89 -13.95 -0.26
N GLY A 28 -11.90 -14.55 0.93
CA GLY A 28 -12.40 -15.89 1.17
C GLY A 28 -13.55 -15.80 2.16
N GLU A 29 -14.66 -16.47 1.88
CA GLU A 29 -15.83 -16.45 2.74
C GLU A 29 -16.17 -17.86 3.19
N ASP A 30 -16.35 -18.03 4.49
CA ASP A 30 -16.87 -19.23 5.14
C ASP A 30 -18.20 -18.90 5.84
N GLU A 31 -18.91 -19.88 6.37
CA GLU A 31 -20.17 -19.66 7.10
C GLU A 31 -20.03 -18.70 8.28
N ARG A 32 -18.90 -18.77 9.01
CA ARG A 32 -18.66 -18.00 10.25
C ARG A 32 -17.60 -16.93 10.13
N PHE A 33 -16.80 -16.96 9.08
CA PHE A 33 -15.62 -16.13 8.94
C PHE A 33 -15.55 -15.48 7.57
N LEU A 34 -14.96 -14.30 7.55
CA LEU A 34 -14.52 -13.62 6.35
C LEU A 34 -13.00 -13.49 6.43
N THR A 35 -12.31 -13.95 5.40
CA THR A 35 -10.85 -13.89 5.28
C THR A 35 -10.50 -12.87 4.21
N LEU A 36 -9.71 -11.88 4.60
CA LEU A 36 -9.15 -10.86 3.74
C LEU A 36 -7.66 -11.12 3.57
N ARG A 37 -7.20 -11.28 2.34
CA ARG A 37 -5.78 -11.41 2.00
C ARG A 37 -5.35 -10.26 1.12
N PHE A 38 -4.20 -9.70 1.37
CA PHE A 38 -3.62 -8.71 0.47
C PHE A 38 -2.11 -8.76 0.52
N ARG A 39 -1.48 -8.46 -0.61
CA ARG A 39 -0.04 -8.24 -0.67
C ARG A 39 0.28 -6.85 -0.18
N THR A 40 1.30 -6.69 0.66
CA THR A 40 1.67 -5.43 1.30
C THR A 40 2.40 -4.47 0.37
N ALA A 41 2.73 -4.88 -0.86
CA ALA A 41 3.30 -4.02 -1.90
C ALA A 41 4.53 -3.20 -1.46
N GLY A 42 5.40 -3.80 -0.65
CA GLY A 42 6.62 -3.14 -0.16
C GLY A 42 6.41 -2.18 1.01
N LEU A 43 5.27 -2.27 1.71
CA LEU A 43 5.14 -1.64 3.03
C LEU A 43 6.12 -2.29 4.02
N ASP A 44 6.77 -1.47 4.84
CA ASP A 44 7.59 -1.95 5.95
C ASP A 44 6.71 -2.74 6.93
N PRO A 45 6.96 -4.05 7.14
CA PRO A 45 6.16 -4.90 8.03
C PRO A 45 5.98 -4.33 9.43
N LYS A 46 6.98 -3.61 9.96
CA LYS A 46 6.93 -3.02 11.31
C LYS A 46 6.03 -1.78 11.39
N SER A 47 5.75 -1.16 10.25
CA SER A 47 4.89 0.02 10.16
C SER A 47 3.41 -0.33 9.93
N ILE A 48 3.12 -1.59 9.55
CA ILE A 48 1.77 -2.00 9.16
C ILE A 48 0.84 -1.96 10.36
N ARG A 49 -0.27 -1.26 10.18
CA ARG A 49 -1.41 -1.23 11.10
C ARG A 49 -2.66 -1.64 10.37
N VAL A 50 -3.42 -2.53 11.00
CA VAL A 50 -4.72 -2.99 10.51
C VAL A 50 -5.77 -2.56 11.52
N GLU A 51 -6.73 -1.76 11.07
CA GLU A 51 -7.88 -1.31 11.85
C GLU A 51 -9.13 -2.00 11.30
N VAL A 52 -9.84 -2.71 12.16
CA VAL A 52 -11.08 -3.40 11.79
C VAL A 52 -12.24 -2.63 12.37
N GLY A 53 -13.19 -2.23 11.52
CA GLY A 53 -14.50 -1.73 11.90
C GLY A 53 -15.60 -2.74 11.55
N PRO A 54 -16.86 -2.47 11.92
CA PRO A 54 -17.97 -3.39 11.67
C PRO A 54 -18.23 -3.67 10.18
N THR A 55 -17.93 -2.71 9.30
CA THR A 55 -18.25 -2.74 7.86
C THR A 55 -17.03 -2.50 6.97
N ALA A 56 -15.85 -2.26 7.53
CA ALA A 56 -14.65 -1.93 6.76
C ALA A 56 -13.38 -2.35 7.49
N VAL A 57 -12.34 -2.67 6.73
CA VAL A 57 -10.97 -2.88 7.23
C VAL A 57 -10.07 -1.82 6.61
N SER A 58 -9.32 -1.10 7.44
CA SER A 58 -8.30 -0.16 6.99
C SER A 58 -6.91 -0.71 7.25
N VAL A 59 -6.03 -0.58 6.27
CA VAL A 59 -4.63 -0.96 6.33
C VAL A 59 -3.80 0.27 6.06
N SER A 60 -2.83 0.54 6.92
CA SER A 60 -1.91 1.65 6.77
C SER A 60 -0.48 1.26 7.08
N GLY A 61 0.49 1.97 6.50
CA GLY A 61 1.91 1.78 6.76
C GLY A 61 2.76 2.75 5.96
N TYR A 62 4.08 2.54 5.99
CA TYR A 62 5.05 3.32 5.22
C TYR A 62 5.74 2.43 4.18
N ARG A 63 6.00 3.00 3.01
CA ARG A 63 6.83 2.40 1.96
C ARG A 63 8.01 3.34 1.68
N THR A 64 9.21 2.76 1.65
CA THR A 64 10.43 3.46 1.24
C THR A 64 10.70 3.14 -0.24
N HIS A 65 10.96 4.17 -1.03
CA HIS A 65 11.34 4.04 -2.43
C HIS A 65 12.77 4.54 -2.60
N GLU A 66 13.65 3.66 -3.07
CA GLU A 66 15.03 4.00 -3.38
C GLU A 66 15.22 4.01 -4.89
N GLU A 67 15.73 5.12 -5.42
CA GLU A 67 16.06 5.28 -6.83
C GLU A 67 17.57 5.48 -6.95
N ARG A 68 18.23 4.59 -7.70
CA ARG A 68 19.64 4.71 -8.06
C ARG A 68 19.77 4.73 -9.58
N VAL A 69 20.30 5.83 -10.12
CA VAL A 69 20.60 6.00 -11.53
C VAL A 69 22.10 6.14 -11.69
N GLU A 70 22.70 5.24 -12.47
CA GLU A 70 24.12 5.25 -12.77
C GLU A 70 24.32 5.28 -14.29
N ALA A 71 24.93 6.36 -14.78
CA ALA A 71 25.27 6.55 -16.18
C ALA A 71 26.68 7.15 -16.29
N ARG A 72 27.26 7.14 -17.50
CA ARG A 72 28.63 7.62 -17.71
C ARG A 72 28.76 9.09 -17.29
N GLY A 73 29.45 9.35 -16.19
CA GLY A 73 29.64 10.69 -15.62
C GLY A 73 28.46 11.24 -14.82
N TYR A 74 27.43 10.43 -14.54
CA TYR A 74 26.25 10.85 -13.79
C TYR A 74 25.85 9.79 -12.77
N PHE A 75 25.77 10.20 -11.50
CA PHE A 75 25.30 9.38 -10.40
C PHE A 75 24.23 10.13 -9.62
N ARG A 76 23.05 9.51 -9.47
CA ARG A 76 21.98 10.00 -8.59
C ARG A 76 21.49 8.86 -7.71
N ALA A 77 21.46 9.11 -6.41
CA ALA A 77 20.80 8.28 -5.43
C ALA A 77 19.76 9.14 -4.70
N SER A 78 18.52 8.67 -4.61
CA SER A 78 17.48 9.31 -3.82
C SER A 78 16.64 8.28 -3.08
N SER A 79 16.21 8.63 -1.88
CA SER A 79 15.30 7.83 -1.07
C SER A 79 14.11 8.70 -0.67
N SER A 80 12.90 8.18 -0.81
CA SER A 80 11.68 8.83 -0.35
C SER A 80 10.86 7.87 0.50
N MET A 81 10.17 8.42 1.51
CA MET A 81 9.25 7.67 2.35
C MET A 81 7.83 8.17 2.09
N SER A 82 6.91 7.25 1.85
CA SER A 82 5.51 7.53 1.57
C SER A 82 4.60 6.79 2.54
N ALA A 83 3.58 7.48 3.05
CA ALA A 83 2.52 6.84 3.83
C ALA A 83 1.48 6.27 2.87
N VAL A 84 1.06 5.04 3.12
CA VAL A 84 -0.02 4.37 2.38
C VAL A 84 -1.15 4.08 3.35
N ARG A 85 -2.37 4.39 2.94
CA ARG A 85 -3.59 3.97 3.63
C ARG A 85 -4.60 3.48 2.60
N ARG A 86 -5.17 2.31 2.84
CA ARG A 86 -6.26 1.74 2.04
C ARG A 86 -7.36 1.26 2.97
N THR A 87 -8.59 1.35 2.49
CA THR A 87 -9.77 0.90 3.21
C THR A 87 -10.56 0.00 2.30
N PHE A 88 -10.93 -1.17 2.81
CA PHE A 88 -11.69 -2.19 2.11
C PHE A 88 -13.06 -2.29 2.76
N GLY A 89 -14.12 -2.11 1.97
CA GLY A 89 -15.49 -2.38 2.42
C GLY A 89 -15.70 -3.88 2.64
N LEU A 90 -16.40 -4.25 3.71
CA LEU A 90 -16.73 -5.63 4.01
C LEU A 90 -18.10 -5.98 3.40
N PRO A 91 -18.25 -7.19 2.83
CA PRO A 91 -19.52 -7.66 2.28
C PRO A 91 -20.58 -7.95 3.35
N CYS A 92 -20.18 -8.06 4.62
CA CYS A 92 -21.07 -8.32 5.75
C CYS A 92 -20.55 -7.67 7.03
N LEU A 93 -21.39 -7.64 8.06
CA LEU A 93 -21.00 -7.18 9.38
C LEU A 93 -20.07 -8.19 10.06
N VAL A 94 -19.04 -7.66 10.72
CA VAL A 94 -18.07 -8.46 11.48
C VAL A 94 -17.98 -7.98 12.93
N VAL A 95 -17.45 -8.82 13.81
CA VAL A 95 -17.12 -8.49 15.20
C VAL A 95 -15.68 -7.98 15.26
N PRO A 96 -15.43 -6.66 15.38
CA PRO A 96 -14.08 -6.10 15.21
C PRO A 96 -13.06 -6.62 16.23
N GLY A 97 -13.49 -6.82 17.47
CA GLY A 97 -12.63 -7.32 18.56
C GLY A 97 -12.23 -8.79 18.44
N ALA A 98 -12.82 -9.55 17.51
CA ALA A 98 -12.50 -10.94 17.25
C ALA A 98 -11.58 -11.12 16.02
N ALA A 99 -11.09 -10.02 15.44
CA ALA A 99 -10.19 -10.08 14.29
C ALA A 99 -8.83 -10.67 14.66
N SER A 100 -8.27 -11.47 13.75
CA SER A 100 -6.90 -11.99 13.87
C SER A 100 -6.11 -11.66 12.61
N VAL A 101 -4.83 -11.34 12.78
CA VAL A 101 -3.93 -10.95 11.70
C VAL A 101 -2.73 -11.89 11.71
N ARG A 102 -2.34 -12.42 10.55
CA ARG A 102 -1.17 -13.27 10.40
C ARG A 102 -0.46 -13.04 9.08
N TRP A 103 0.85 -13.22 9.08
CA TRP A 103 1.65 -13.28 7.86
C TRP A 103 1.55 -14.67 7.23
N ARG A 104 1.33 -14.71 5.92
CA ARG A 104 1.29 -15.95 5.11
C ARG A 104 2.60 -16.14 4.33
N SER A 105 3.21 -15.05 3.90
CA SER A 105 4.55 -14.95 3.29
C SER A 105 5.22 -13.66 3.75
N ASP A 106 6.41 -13.36 3.23
CA ASP A 106 7.14 -12.11 3.51
C ASP A 106 6.37 -10.84 3.10
N ASP A 107 5.46 -10.95 2.12
CA ASP A 107 4.73 -9.85 1.52
C ASP A 107 3.20 -10.02 1.54
N GLU A 108 2.66 -11.10 2.12
CA GLU A 108 1.22 -11.37 2.16
C GLU A 108 0.68 -11.42 3.59
N LEU A 109 -0.31 -10.56 3.86
CA LEU A 109 -1.01 -10.49 5.13
C LEU A 109 -2.42 -11.08 4.98
N GLU A 110 -2.79 -11.91 5.96
CA GLU A 110 -4.14 -12.44 6.10
C GLU A 110 -4.80 -11.87 7.36
N VAL A 111 -5.99 -11.31 7.18
CA VAL A 111 -6.87 -10.81 8.24
C VAL A 111 -8.11 -11.71 8.26
N ARG A 112 -8.32 -12.42 9.36
CA ARG A 112 -9.50 -13.26 9.57
C ARG A 112 -10.46 -12.56 10.51
N LEU A 113 -11.69 -12.41 10.05
CA LEU A 113 -12.76 -11.65 10.68
C LEU A 113 -13.91 -12.60 11.01
N GLN A 114 -14.45 -12.51 12.22
CA GLN A 114 -15.64 -13.26 12.60
C GLN A 114 -16.88 -12.48 12.14
N LYS A 115 -17.81 -13.15 11.46
CA LYS A 115 -19.10 -12.56 11.10
C LYS A 115 -19.94 -12.29 12.35
N ALA A 116 -20.70 -11.20 12.34
CA ALA A 116 -21.63 -10.84 13.42
C ALA A 116 -22.82 -11.81 13.52
#